data_AF-R7FTI0-F1
#
_entry.id   AF-R7FTI0-F1
#
_cell.length_a   1.000
_cell.length_b   1.000
_cell.length_c   1.000
_cell.angle_alpha   90.00
_cell.angle_beta   90.00
_cell.angle_gamma   90.00
#
_symmetry.space_group_name_H-M   'P 1'
#
loop_
_entity.id
_entity.type
_entity.pdbx_description
1 polymer ?
#
loop_
_entity_poly.entity_id
_entity_poly.type
_entity_poly.pdbx_seq_one_letter_code
_entity_poly.pdbx_strand_id
1 'polypeptide(L)'
;MKKIVAMAVAFAMALSMSVFAVSANGDGVYEYRTGNVTIVFGEDTELTAEQRQSIINAVAAENNSSAAARKNIICSVFGHKYDDEGYNMTFIIHEAREKDPRCDEQIRQIRTCSRCDQLTTTVIYSKAISCCPEK
;
A
#
# COMPACT_ATOMS: atom_id res chain seq x y z
N MET A 1 -2.09 47.91 -8.93
CA MET A 1 -2.59 47.14 -7.76
C MET A 1 -4.04 46.79 -8.06
N LYS A 2 -4.51 45.57 -8.28
CA LYS A 2 -4.31 44.30 -7.56
C LYS A 2 -4.33 43.13 -8.56
N LYS A 3 -3.15 42.69 -9.00
CA LYS A 3 -2.93 41.37 -9.59
C LYS A 3 -2.81 40.37 -8.44
N ILE A 4 -3.90 40.08 -7.73
CA ILE A 4 -3.85 39.26 -6.50
C ILE A 4 -5.03 38.28 -6.39
N VAL A 5 -5.55 37.80 -7.52
CA VAL A 5 -6.68 36.84 -7.50
C VAL A 5 -6.36 35.51 -8.21
N ALA A 6 -5.25 35.42 -8.95
CA ALA A 6 -4.88 34.18 -9.65
C ALA A 6 -3.91 33.27 -8.86
N MET A 7 -3.46 33.69 -7.66
CA MET A 7 -2.35 33.03 -6.96
C MET A 7 -2.74 32.32 -5.65
N ALA A 8 -4.04 32.23 -5.34
CA ALA A 8 -4.53 31.61 -4.10
C ALA A 8 -5.03 30.16 -4.27
N VAL A 9 -5.22 29.67 -5.50
CA VAL A 9 -5.78 28.32 -5.72
C VAL A 9 -4.70 27.25 -5.92
N ALA A 10 -3.48 27.63 -6.31
CA ALA A 10 -2.39 26.67 -6.53
C ALA A 10 -1.70 26.18 -5.24
N PHE A 11 -1.97 26.79 -4.08
CA PHE A 11 -1.30 26.47 -2.82
C PHE A 11 -2.10 25.53 -1.90
N ALA A 12 -3.36 25.22 -2.23
CA ALA A 12 -4.24 24.44 -1.37
C ALA A 12 -4.29 22.93 -1.70
N MET A 13 -3.69 22.47 -2.79
CA MET A 13 -3.69 21.04 -3.18
C MET A 13 -2.41 20.26 -2.82
N ALA A 14 -1.42 20.92 -2.22
CA ALA A 14 -0.16 20.24 -1.83
C ALA A 14 -0.18 19.67 -0.40
N LEU A 15 -1.32 19.74 0.32
CA LEU A 15 -1.35 19.58 1.78
C LEU A 15 -2.01 18.30 2.32
N SER A 16 -2.29 17.26 1.53
CA SER A 16 -2.89 16.04 2.11
C SER A 16 -2.52 14.70 1.48
N MET A 17 -1.33 14.57 0.90
CA MET A 17 -0.73 13.26 0.68
C MET A 17 0.68 13.28 1.23
N SER A 18 0.79 13.11 2.55
CA SER A 18 2.05 12.77 3.22
C SER A 18 2.49 11.40 2.71
N VAL A 19 3.24 11.39 1.62
CA VAL A 19 4.00 10.22 1.19
C VAL A 19 5.18 10.12 2.14
N PHE A 20 5.07 9.23 3.14
CA PHE A 20 6.14 8.98 4.09
C PHE A 20 7.32 8.31 3.37
N ALA A 21 8.51 8.78 3.73
CA ALA A 21 9.78 8.35 3.15
C ALA A 21 9.97 6.83 3.29
N VAL A 22 10.42 6.21 2.20
CA VAL A 22 10.94 4.85 2.20
C VAL A 22 12.31 4.90 2.90
N SER A 23 12.41 4.36 4.11
CA SER A 23 13.71 4.11 4.73
C SER A 23 14.20 2.72 4.31
N ALA A 24 15.28 2.68 3.54
CA ALA A 24 16.05 1.45 3.40
C ALA A 24 16.79 1.24 4.72
N ASN A 25 16.36 0.26 5.53
CA ASN A 25 17.22 -0.25 6.58
C ASN A 25 18.36 -1.01 5.88
N GLY A 26 19.59 -0.91 6.40
CA GLY A 26 20.85 -1.26 5.71
C GLY A 26 21.01 -2.71 5.20
N ASP A 27 19.98 -3.53 5.30
CA ASP A 27 19.89 -4.93 4.86
C ASP A 27 18.80 -5.10 3.80
N GLY A 28 18.68 -4.18 2.83
CA GLY A 28 17.83 -4.27 1.63
C GLY A 28 16.32 -4.46 1.83
N VAL A 29 15.85 -4.48 3.09
CA VAL A 29 14.43 -4.52 3.46
C VAL A 29 13.85 -3.11 3.33
N TYR A 30 12.80 -2.98 2.53
CA TYR A 30 12.07 -1.72 2.39
C TYR A 30 10.78 -1.77 3.20
N GLU A 31 10.62 -0.84 4.13
CA GLU A 31 9.39 -0.71 4.91
C GLU A 31 8.60 0.53 4.50
N TYR A 32 7.29 0.39 4.41
CA TYR A 32 6.38 1.49 4.13
C TYR A 32 5.19 1.47 5.08
N ARG A 33 4.94 2.59 5.77
CA ARG A 33 3.80 2.73 6.67
C ARG A 33 2.70 3.58 6.05
N THR A 34 1.48 3.06 6.03
CA THR A 34 0.26 3.78 5.63
C THR A 34 -0.85 3.52 6.65
N GLY A 35 -1.32 4.60 7.30
CA GLY A 35 -2.28 4.50 8.39
C GLY A 35 -1.77 3.59 9.52
N ASN A 36 -2.56 2.57 9.85
CA ASN A 36 -2.21 1.54 10.82
C ASN A 36 -1.56 0.29 10.20
N VAL A 37 -1.10 0.35 8.95
CA VAL A 37 -0.47 -0.79 8.26
C VAL A 37 0.98 -0.47 7.93
N THR A 38 1.90 -1.39 8.25
CA THR A 38 3.26 -1.41 7.70
C THR A 38 3.36 -2.51 6.65
N ILE A 39 3.91 -2.20 5.49
CA ILE A 39 4.23 -3.13 4.41
C ILE A 39 5.75 -3.32 4.42
N VAL A 40 6.20 -4.57 4.40
CA VAL A 40 7.61 -4.95 4.39
C VAL A 40 7.89 -5.70 3.10
N PHE A 41 8.76 -5.13 2.26
CA PHE A 41 9.28 -5.74 1.05
C PHE A 41 10.62 -6.40 1.39
N GLY A 42 10.68 -7.74 1.28
CA GLY A 42 11.91 -8.48 1.49
C GLY A 42 12.93 -8.25 0.37
N GLU A 43 14.21 -8.48 0.69
CA GLU A 43 15.34 -8.34 -0.26
C GLU A 43 15.19 -9.19 -1.52
N ASP A 44 14.57 -10.37 -1.39
CA ASP A 44 14.39 -11.34 -2.48
C ASP A 44 13.25 -10.98 -3.44
N THR A 45 12.55 -9.86 -3.21
CA THR A 45 11.46 -9.46 -4.10
C THR A 45 12.04 -8.84 -5.37
N GLU A 46 11.90 -9.51 -6.52
CA GLU A 46 12.31 -9.00 -7.85
C GLU A 46 11.48 -7.79 -8.34
N LEU A 47 10.86 -7.05 -7.42
CA LEU A 47 10.02 -5.89 -7.70
C LEU A 47 10.90 -4.68 -8.03
N THR A 48 10.55 -3.95 -9.09
CA THR A 48 11.12 -2.63 -9.34
C THR A 48 10.59 -1.59 -8.34
N ALA A 49 11.22 -0.42 -8.27
CA ALA A 49 10.74 0.67 -7.44
C ALA A 49 9.33 1.12 -7.81
N GLU A 50 9.00 1.13 -9.11
CA GLU A 50 7.68 1.51 -9.63
C GLU A 50 6.62 0.48 -9.23
N GLN A 51 6.95 -0.81 -9.26
CA GLN A 51 6.03 -1.87 -8.83
C GLN A 51 5.75 -1.77 -7.33
N ARG A 52 6.79 -1.57 -6.50
CA ARG A 52 6.62 -1.32 -5.06
C ARG A 52 5.71 -0.12 -4.81
N GLN A 53 5.94 0.99 -5.51
CA GLN A 53 5.12 2.19 -5.38
C GLN A 53 3.67 1.96 -5.80
N SER A 54 3.43 1.16 -6.86
CA SER A 54 2.08 0.80 -7.31
C SER A 54 1.33 0.00 -6.23
N ILE A 55 1.99 -1.00 -5.64
CA ILE A 55 1.44 -1.81 -4.54
C ILE A 55 1.12 -0.93 -3.33
N ILE A 56 2.06 -0.07 -2.93
CA ILE A 56 1.87 0.91 -1.85
C ILE A 56 0.62 1.75 -2.08
N ASN A 57 0.48 2.32 -3.28
CA ASN A 57 -0.64 3.18 -3.62
C ASN A 57 -1.97 2.43 -3.57
N ALA A 58 -1.99 1.19 -4.03
CA ALA A 58 -3.18 0.37 -4.04
C ALA A 58 -3.58 -0.12 -2.63
N VAL A 59 -2.64 -0.48 -1.77
CA VAL A 59 -2.93 -0.80 -0.35
C VAL A 59 -3.40 0.44 0.40
N ALA A 60 -2.79 1.61 0.13
CA ALA A 60 -3.27 2.88 0.67
C ALA A 60 -4.69 3.22 0.17
N ALA A 61 -5.00 2.87 -1.08
CA ALA A 61 -6.33 3.01 -1.66
C ALA A 61 -7.36 2.04 -1.03
N GLU A 62 -7.01 0.78 -0.75
CA GLU A 62 -7.91 -0.15 -0.04
C GLU A 62 -8.28 0.38 1.36
N ASN A 63 -7.35 1.05 2.04
CA ASN A 63 -7.61 1.69 3.33
C ASN A 63 -8.33 3.05 3.22
N ASN A 64 -8.51 3.57 2.00
CA ASN A 64 -9.24 4.81 1.73
C ASN A 64 -10.50 4.48 0.91
N SER A 65 -11.65 4.44 1.56
CA SER A 65 -12.98 4.13 0.96
C SER A 65 -13.42 5.04 -0.21
N SER A 66 -12.63 6.06 -0.56
CA SER A 66 -12.84 6.99 -1.68
C SER A 66 -11.96 6.72 -2.91
N ALA A 67 -11.09 5.71 -2.87
CA ALA A 67 -10.24 5.40 -4.01
C ALA A 67 -11.02 4.68 -5.12
N ALA A 68 -11.34 5.42 -6.18
CA ALA A 68 -11.97 4.85 -7.37
C ALA A 68 -11.06 3.80 -8.01
N ALA A 69 -11.55 2.57 -8.16
CA ALA A 69 -10.86 1.53 -8.92
C ALA A 69 -10.59 2.03 -10.36
N ARG A 70 -9.32 1.99 -10.79
CA ARG A 70 -8.96 2.34 -12.18
C ARG A 70 -9.62 1.33 -13.12
N LYS A 71 -10.66 1.77 -13.84
CA LYS A 71 -11.36 0.93 -14.82
C LYS A 71 -10.59 0.93 -16.14
N ASN A 72 -10.01 -0.20 -16.51
CA ASN A 72 -9.53 -0.44 -17.88
C ASN A 72 -10.63 -1.20 -18.67
N ILE A 73 -11.05 -0.61 -19.79
CA ILE A 73 -12.09 -1.19 -20.67
C ILE A 73 -11.72 -2.60 -21.15
N ILE A 74 -10.44 -2.89 -21.35
CA ILE A 74 -9.96 -4.21 -21.76
C ILE A 74 -10.27 -5.25 -20.68
N CYS A 75 -10.07 -4.92 -19.40
CA CYS A 75 -10.39 -5.82 -18.29
C CYS A 75 -11.90 -5.96 -18.07
N SER A 76 -12.70 -4.95 -18.43
CA SER A 76 -14.17 -5.06 -18.40
C SER A 76 -14.71 -6.02 -19.46
N VAL A 77 -14.01 -6.16 -20.60
CA VAL A 77 -14.44 -7.04 -21.71
C VAL A 77 -13.84 -8.44 -21.60
N PHE A 78 -12.56 -8.55 -21.26
CA PHE A 78 -11.82 -9.83 -21.28
C PHE A 78 -11.48 -10.38 -19.90
N GLY A 79 -11.96 -9.73 -18.84
CA GLY A 79 -11.56 -10.03 -17.47
C GLY A 79 -10.14 -9.60 -17.14
N HIS A 80 -9.83 -9.63 -15.85
CA HIS A 80 -8.49 -9.38 -15.34
C HIS A 80 -7.57 -10.55 -15.68
N LYS A 81 -6.33 -10.23 -16.08
CA LYS A 81 -5.25 -11.20 -16.24
C LYS A 81 -4.19 -10.95 -15.17
N TYR A 82 -4.32 -11.67 -14.06
CA TYR A 82 -3.36 -11.63 -12.96
C TYR A 82 -2.11 -12.44 -13.28
N ASP A 83 -0.98 -12.09 -12.68
CA ASP A 83 0.20 -12.95 -12.61
C ASP A 83 -0.12 -14.24 -11.84
N ASP A 84 0.44 -15.37 -12.30
CA ASP A 84 0.13 -16.69 -11.72
C ASP A 84 0.89 -16.92 -10.41
N GLU A 85 2.12 -16.43 -10.32
CA GLU A 85 3.02 -16.66 -9.17
C GLU A 85 2.73 -15.70 -8.00
N GLY A 86 2.38 -14.44 -8.30
CA GLY A 86 2.20 -13.38 -7.30
C GLY A 86 3.45 -13.12 -6.44
N TYR A 87 3.38 -12.09 -5.60
CA TYR A 87 4.45 -11.71 -4.69
C TYR A 87 4.00 -11.87 -3.25
N ASN A 88 4.79 -12.59 -2.45
CA ASN A 88 4.55 -12.71 -1.02
C ASN A 88 5.21 -11.53 -0.31
N MET A 89 4.42 -10.81 0.49
CA MET A 89 4.91 -9.67 1.27
C MET A 89 4.36 -9.73 2.67
N THR A 90 5.11 -9.17 3.61
CA THR A 90 4.73 -9.11 5.01
C THR A 90 4.01 -7.80 5.28
N PHE A 91 2.85 -7.90 5.92
CA PHE A 91 2.02 -6.79 6.35
C PHE A 91 1.90 -6.85 7.87
N ILE A 92 2.15 -5.75 8.56
CA ILE A 92 1.89 -5.62 9.98
C ILE A 92 0.72 -4.67 10.16
N ILE A 93 -0.41 -5.20 10.59
CA ILE A 93 -1.59 -4.42 10.97
C ILE A 93 -1.45 -4.04 12.43
N HIS A 94 -1.17 -2.77 12.67
CA HIS A 94 -1.03 -2.17 13.99
C HIS A 94 -2.40 -1.93 14.62
N GLU A 95 -2.45 -2.08 15.94
CA GLU A 95 -3.67 -1.89 16.74
C GLU A 95 -4.88 -2.71 16.24
N ALA A 96 -4.63 -3.89 15.66
CA ALA A 96 -5.67 -4.83 15.25
C ALA A 96 -6.49 -5.35 16.45
N ARG A 97 -5.93 -5.29 17.67
CA ARG A 97 -6.60 -5.70 18.91
C ARG A 97 -6.40 -4.67 20.03
N GLU A 98 -7.32 -4.66 20.98
CA GLU A 98 -7.28 -3.78 22.16
C GLU A 98 -6.20 -4.21 23.16
N LYS A 99 -6.05 -5.52 23.39
CA LYS A 99 -5.09 -6.13 24.34
C LYS A 99 -3.94 -6.81 23.62
N ASP A 100 -2.82 -6.98 24.32
CA ASP A 100 -1.66 -7.69 23.79
C ASP A 100 -1.95 -9.18 23.51
N PRO A 101 -1.48 -9.77 22.40
CA PRO A 101 -0.74 -9.15 21.29
C PRO A 101 -1.62 -8.27 20.38
N ARG A 102 -1.28 -6.98 20.30
CA ARG A 102 -2.13 -5.94 19.67
C ARG A 102 -2.05 -5.87 18.15
N CYS A 103 -1.01 -6.44 17.55
CA CYS A 103 -0.78 -6.37 16.11
C CYS A 103 -1.04 -7.72 15.44
N ASP A 104 -1.21 -7.67 14.12
CA ASP A 104 -1.35 -8.87 13.30
C ASP A 104 -0.34 -8.83 12.16
N GLU A 105 0.60 -9.77 12.16
CA GLU A 105 1.55 -9.96 11.07
C GLU A 105 0.95 -10.95 10.08
N GLN A 106 0.87 -10.53 8.82
CA GLN A 106 0.27 -11.29 7.74
C GLN A 106 1.25 -11.44 6.59
N ILE A 107 1.40 -12.66 6.09
CA ILE A 107 2.00 -12.87 4.76
C ILE A 107 0.86 -12.83 3.77
N ARG A 108 0.90 -11.88 2.85
CA ARG A 108 -0.11 -11.72 1.81
C ARG A 108 0.51 -11.99 0.45
N GLN A 109 -0.18 -12.79 -0.36
CA GLN A 109 0.10 -12.90 -1.79
C GLN A 109 -0.58 -11.73 -2.49
N ILE A 110 0.21 -10.87 -3.12
CA ILE A 110 -0.29 -9.83 -4.01
C ILE A 110 -0.13 -10.33 -5.44
N ARG A 111 -1.21 -10.22 -6.19
CA ARG A 111 -1.19 -10.46 -7.63
C ARG A 111 -1.53 -9.20 -8.38
N THR A 112 -0.78 -8.91 -9.43
CA THR A 112 -0.99 -7.71 -10.23
C THR A 112 -1.62 -8.08 -11.56
N CYS A 113 -2.60 -7.29 -12.00
CA CYS A 113 -3.16 -7.51 -13.32
C CYS A 113 -2.22 -6.92 -14.38
N SER A 114 -1.71 -7.76 -15.27
CA SER A 114 -0.86 -7.36 -16.42
C SER A 114 -1.51 -6.36 -17.38
N ARG A 115 -2.82 -6.14 -17.27
CA ARG A 115 -3.63 -5.27 -18.16
C ARG A 115 -4.10 -4.00 -17.47
N CYS A 116 -4.14 -3.95 -16.15
CA CYS A 116 -4.56 -2.78 -15.40
C CYS A 116 -3.90 -2.78 -14.04
N ASP A 117 -3.65 -1.61 -13.46
CA ASP A 117 -3.03 -1.47 -12.14
C ASP A 117 -3.90 -1.97 -10.96
N GLN A 118 -4.91 -2.81 -11.23
CA GLN A 118 -5.62 -3.55 -10.21
C GLN A 118 -4.73 -4.64 -9.64
N LEU A 119 -4.85 -4.80 -8.33
CA LEU A 119 -4.25 -5.89 -7.60
C LEU A 119 -5.31 -6.67 -6.83
N THR A 120 -4.98 -7.91 -6.54
CA THR A 120 -5.73 -8.74 -5.60
C THR A 120 -4.82 -9.18 -4.47
N THR A 121 -5.38 -9.24 -3.28
CA THR A 121 -4.66 -9.53 -2.05
C THR A 121 -5.25 -10.76 -1.39
N THR A 122 -4.44 -11.79 -1.16
CA THR A 122 -4.84 -13.01 -0.44
C THR A 122 -3.96 -13.19 0.80
N VAL A 123 -4.56 -13.33 1.98
CA VAL A 123 -3.82 -13.65 3.22
C VAL A 123 -3.47 -15.14 3.19
N ILE A 124 -2.17 -15.46 3.19
CA ILE A 124 -1.66 -16.84 3.22
C ILE A 124 -1.40 -17.29 4.66
N TYR A 125 -0.89 -16.37 5.48
CA TYR A 125 -0.53 -16.63 6.87
C TYR A 125 -0.86 -15.41 7.71
N SER A 126 -1.22 -15.64 8.97
CA SER A 126 -1.56 -14.61 9.94
C SER A 126 -1.12 -15.05 11.32
N LYS A 127 -0.47 -14.17 12.08
CA LYS A 127 -0.19 -14.38 13.50
C LYS A 127 -0.31 -13.09 14.30
N ALA A 128 -0.77 -13.23 15.53
CA ALA A 128 -0.75 -12.16 16.52
C ALA A 128 0.69 -11.88 16.97
N ILE A 129 1.11 -10.61 16.98
CA ILE A 129 2.42 -10.18 17.50
C ILE A 129 2.28 -9.01 18.47
N SER A 130 3.19 -8.93 19.44
CA SER A 130 3.31 -7.78 20.33
C SER A 130 4.24 -6.77 19.68
N CYS A 131 3.68 -5.67 19.18
CA CYS A 131 4.43 -4.62 18.47
C CYS A 131 4.01 -3.19 18.84
N CYS A 132 2.89 -3.04 19.57
CA CYS A 132 2.34 -1.78 20.02
C CYS A 132 2.10 -1.87 21.53
N PRO A 133 2.49 -0.85 22.33
CA PRO A 133 2.20 -0.84 23.77
C PRO A 133 0.69 -0.78 24.04
N GLU A 134 0.27 -1.21 25.23
CA GLU A 134 -1.10 -0.97 25.71
C GLU A 134 -1.35 0.54 25.90
N LYS A 135 -2.59 0.99 25.65
CA LYS A 135 -2.99 2.39 25.74
C LYS A 135 -3.51 2.71 27.13
#